data_AF-A0A2S3ZFK1-F1
#
_entry.id   AF-A0A2S3ZFK1-F1
#
_cell.length_a   1.000
_cell.length_b   1.000
_cell.length_c   1.000
_cell.angle_alpha   90.00
_cell.angle_beta   90.00
_cell.angle_gamma   90.00
#
_symmetry.space_group_name_H-M   'P 1'
#
loop_
_entity.id
_entity.type
_entity.pdbx_description
1 polymer ?
#
loop_
_entity_poly.entity_id
_entity_poly.type
_entity_poly.pdbx_seq_one_letter_code
_entity_poly.pdbx_strand_id
1 'polypeptide(L)'
;MALAGCTQLPNLDEGAVTYDASSGAGNAAALSGVLVFENGCVRFENGTIPLFQEDETSWDGEVLVLNGVAYQMGDTIDVGGGQTSRDVSTADVPDRCMDGPLWVVAPSQ
;
A
#
# COMPACT_ATOMS: atom_id res chain seq x y z
N MET A 1 -40.88 3.44 6.91
CA MET A 1 -39.93 3.29 5.78
C MET A 1 -38.63 3.92 6.22
N ALA A 2 -37.70 3.12 6.76
CA ALA A 2 -36.39 3.59 7.19
C ALA A 2 -35.39 3.14 6.11
N LEU A 3 -34.84 4.11 5.39
CA LEU A 3 -33.74 3.86 4.48
C LEU A 3 -32.54 3.46 5.35
N ALA A 4 -32.11 2.22 5.24
CA ALA A 4 -30.85 1.76 5.80
C ALA A 4 -29.75 2.61 5.16
N GLY A 5 -29.30 3.63 5.89
CA GLY A 5 -28.13 4.38 5.52
C GLY A 5 -27.00 3.40 5.41
N CYS A 6 -26.48 3.24 4.20
CA CYS A 6 -25.11 2.81 4.00
C CYS A 6 -24.24 3.81 4.77
N THR A 7 -24.02 3.54 6.06
CA THR A 7 -22.76 3.93 6.66
C THR A 7 -21.79 3.07 5.89
N GLN A 8 -21.25 3.64 4.81
CA GLN A 8 -20.12 3.06 4.13
C GLN A 8 -19.17 2.70 5.27
N LEU A 9 -19.03 1.38 5.54
CA LEU A 9 -17.92 0.91 6.35
C LEU A 9 -16.72 1.63 5.74
N PRO A 10 -15.90 2.36 6.53
CA PRO A 10 -14.70 2.97 5.97
C PRO A 10 -14.05 1.85 5.18
N ASN A 11 -13.98 1.99 3.85
CA ASN A 11 -13.59 0.88 2.98
C ASN A 11 -12.27 0.38 3.55
N LEU A 12 -12.29 -0.77 4.23
CA LEU A 12 -11.13 -1.26 4.94
C LEU A 12 -10.03 -1.58 3.92
N ASP A 13 -10.42 -1.75 2.66
CA ASP A 13 -9.61 -1.86 1.45
C ASP A 13 -8.87 -0.57 1.02
N GLU A 14 -9.17 0.63 1.54
CA GLU A 14 -8.58 1.89 1.04
C GLU A 14 -7.27 2.31 1.73
N GLY A 15 -6.74 1.48 2.63
CA GLY A 15 -5.55 1.78 3.40
C GLY A 15 -4.25 1.48 2.68
N ALA A 16 -4.17 0.33 2.02
CA ALA A 16 -3.01 -0.05 1.22
C ALA A 16 -3.15 0.52 -0.19
N VAL A 17 -2.12 1.22 -0.65
CA VAL A 17 -2.09 1.74 -2.02
C VAL A 17 -1.62 0.62 -2.93
N THR A 18 -2.44 0.29 -3.94
CA THR A 18 -2.13 -0.76 -4.91
C THR A 18 -1.99 -0.23 -6.34
N TYR A 19 -1.35 -1.01 -7.20
CA TYR A 19 -1.19 -0.71 -8.63
C TYR A 19 -1.36 -1.97 -9.48
N ASP A 20 -1.77 -1.78 -10.73
CA ASP A 20 -1.85 -2.87 -11.72
C ASP A 20 -0.45 -3.19 -12.29
N ALA A 21 -0.04 -4.46 -12.16
CA ALA A 21 1.28 -4.96 -12.52
C ALA A 21 1.65 -4.81 -14.01
N SER A 22 0.68 -4.60 -14.90
CA SER A 22 0.92 -4.38 -16.35
C SER A 22 1.76 -3.14 -16.65
N SER A 23 1.93 -2.25 -15.66
CA SER A 23 2.71 -1.02 -15.75
C SER A 23 4.22 -1.20 -15.54
N GLY A 24 4.69 -2.35 -15.06
CA GLY A 24 6.11 -2.70 -14.96
C GLY A 24 6.94 -1.74 -14.09
N ALA A 25 7.06 -2.03 -12.80
CA ALA A 25 7.96 -1.29 -11.90
C ALA A 25 9.33 -1.97 -11.83
N GLY A 26 10.23 -1.59 -12.75
CA GLY A 26 11.58 -2.12 -12.79
C GLY A 26 12.52 -1.37 -11.86
N ASN A 27 12.66 -1.79 -10.61
CA ASN A 27 13.76 -1.35 -9.74
C ASN A 27 14.16 -2.45 -8.76
N ALA A 28 15.48 -2.66 -8.62
CA ALA A 28 16.10 -3.72 -7.82
C ALA A 28 16.72 -3.19 -6.51
N ALA A 29 16.13 -2.16 -5.92
CA ALA A 29 16.56 -1.65 -4.62
C ALA A 29 15.78 -2.35 -3.50
N ALA A 30 16.39 -2.44 -2.31
CA ALA A 30 15.73 -2.98 -1.13
C ALA A 30 15.36 -1.84 -0.19
N LEU A 31 14.17 -1.91 0.39
CA LEU A 31 13.69 -1.03 1.44
C LEU A 31 13.27 -1.90 2.63
N SER A 32 13.86 -1.60 3.78
CA SER A 32 13.50 -2.22 5.06
C SER A 32 12.92 -1.14 5.97
N GLY A 33 11.80 -1.43 6.62
CA GLY A 33 11.18 -0.48 7.53
C GLY A 33 9.97 -1.02 8.26
N VAL A 34 9.53 -0.27 9.26
CA VAL A 34 8.34 -0.58 10.06
C VAL A 34 7.09 -0.09 9.34
N LEU A 35 6.08 -0.96 9.18
CA LEU A 35 4.76 -0.58 8.66
C LEU A 35 3.95 0.12 9.74
N VAL A 36 3.32 1.24 9.38
CA VAL A 36 2.41 2.00 10.23
C VAL A 36 1.16 2.38 9.44
N PHE A 37 0.04 2.54 10.15
CA PHE A 37 -1.21 3.02 9.57
C PHE A 37 -1.49 4.44 10.07
N GLU A 38 -1.25 5.42 9.23
CA GLU A 38 -1.37 6.84 9.58
C GLU A 38 -2.14 7.60 8.50
N ASN A 39 -2.97 8.56 8.92
CA ASN A 39 -3.88 9.32 8.06
C ASN A 39 -4.72 8.47 7.11
N GLY A 40 -5.05 7.23 7.51
CA GLY A 40 -5.84 6.30 6.71
C GLY A 40 -5.04 5.60 5.60
N CYS A 41 -3.71 5.53 5.70
CA CYS A 41 -2.84 4.91 4.71
C CYS A 41 -1.78 4.03 5.39
N VAL A 42 -1.54 2.85 4.82
CA VAL A 42 -0.37 2.02 5.11
C VAL A 42 0.86 2.73 4.56
N ARG A 43 1.85 2.95 5.42
CA ARG A 43 3.11 3.62 5.09
C ARG A 43 4.24 3.06 5.92
N PHE A 44 5.48 3.36 5.56
CA PHE A 44 6.62 3.13 6.42
C PHE A 44 6.75 4.26 7.45
N GLU A 45 7.30 3.96 8.62
CA GLU A 45 7.55 4.96 9.69
C GLU A 45 8.40 6.16 9.21
N ASN A 46 9.23 5.97 8.19
CA ASN A 46 10.00 7.07 7.58
C ASN A 46 9.18 7.98 6.64
N GLY A 47 7.86 7.75 6.54
CA GLY A 47 6.92 8.49 5.69
C GLY A 47 6.82 7.99 4.25
N THR A 48 7.55 6.94 3.86
CA THR A 48 7.47 6.36 2.51
C THR A 48 6.15 5.62 2.33
N ILE A 49 5.45 5.87 1.22
CA ILE A 49 4.21 5.17 0.88
C ILE A 49 4.53 3.99 -0.05
N PRO A 50 4.34 2.74 0.40
CA PRO A 50 4.47 1.58 -0.47
C PRO A 50 3.27 1.49 -1.42
N LEU A 51 3.57 1.23 -2.69
CA LEU A 51 2.60 0.82 -3.69
C LEU A 51 2.79 -0.66 -3.94
N PHE A 52 1.78 -1.44 -3.58
CA PHE A 52 1.83 -2.89 -3.72
C PHE A 52 1.11 -3.37 -4.98
N GLN A 53 1.47 -4.53 -5.50
CA GLN A 53 0.71 -5.12 -6.60
C GLN A 53 -0.63 -5.63 -6.09
N GLU A 54 -1.70 -5.31 -6.81
CA GLU A 54 -3.06 -5.67 -6.41
C GLU A 54 -3.28 -7.19 -6.31
N ASP A 55 -2.61 -7.98 -7.15
CA ASP A 55 -2.75 -9.44 -7.21
C ASP A 55 -1.95 -10.17 -6.13
N GLU A 56 -0.96 -9.50 -5.54
CA GLU A 56 -0.09 -10.03 -4.49
C GLU A 56 -0.41 -9.50 -3.09
N THR A 57 -1.35 -8.56 -3.00
CA THR A 57 -1.62 -7.80 -1.77
C THR A 57 -3.06 -7.83 -1.37
N SER A 58 -3.31 -8.05 -0.09
CA SER A 58 -4.62 -7.88 0.53
C SER A 58 -4.49 -7.11 1.83
N TRP A 59 -5.46 -6.26 2.12
CA TRP A 59 -5.49 -5.42 3.31
C TRP A 59 -6.91 -5.39 3.86
N ASP A 60 -7.05 -5.65 5.17
CA ASP A 60 -8.36 -5.72 5.84
C ASP A 60 -8.60 -4.61 6.87
N GLY A 61 -7.70 -3.62 6.93
CA GLY A 61 -7.74 -2.54 7.91
C GLY A 61 -6.84 -2.75 9.13
N GLU A 62 -6.35 -3.97 9.36
CA GLU A 62 -5.46 -4.30 10.49
C GLU A 62 -4.23 -5.09 10.04
N VAL A 63 -4.42 -6.04 9.12
CA VAL A 63 -3.41 -6.96 8.62
C VAL A 63 -3.17 -6.73 7.14
N LEU A 64 -1.89 -6.53 6.79
CA LEU A 64 -1.41 -6.52 5.41
C LEU A 64 -0.93 -7.91 5.05
N VAL A 65 -1.57 -8.55 4.08
CA VAL A 65 -1.05 -9.77 3.47
C VAL A 65 -0.31 -9.38 2.20
N LEU A 66 0.99 -9.63 2.17
CA LEU A 66 1.85 -9.43 1.01
C LEU A 66 2.49 -10.77 0.65
N ASN A 67 2.31 -11.23 -0.60
CA ASN A 67 2.84 -12.51 -1.09
C ASN A 67 2.43 -13.71 -0.21
N GLY A 68 1.20 -13.67 0.32
CA GLY A 68 0.68 -14.69 1.23
C GLY A 68 1.24 -14.66 2.65
N VAL A 69 2.09 -13.69 2.98
CA VAL A 69 2.62 -13.46 4.34
C VAL A 69 1.84 -12.34 5.00
N ALA A 70 1.32 -12.58 6.21
CA ALA A 70 0.59 -11.59 6.99
C ALA A 70 1.55 -10.75 7.85
N TYR A 71 1.37 -9.44 7.80
CA TYR A 71 2.09 -8.41 8.56
C TYR A 71 1.10 -7.54 9.32
N GLN A 72 1.42 -7.23 10.57
CA GLN A 72 0.69 -6.29 11.40
C GLN A 72 1.36 -4.90 11.36
N MET A 73 0.59 -3.88 11.70
CA MET A 73 1.17 -2.56 11.94
C MET A 73 2.14 -2.61 13.14
N GLY A 74 3.34 -2.07 12.96
CA GLY A 74 4.47 -2.20 13.88
C GLY A 74 5.48 -3.27 13.46
N ASP A 75 5.15 -4.15 12.50
CA ASP A 75 6.10 -5.13 11.98
C ASP A 75 7.13 -4.47 11.07
N THR A 76 8.36 -4.97 11.14
CA THR A 76 9.40 -4.65 10.17
C THR A 76 9.26 -5.56 8.96
N ILE A 77 9.23 -4.97 7.76
CA ILE A 77 9.17 -5.68 6.49
C ILE A 77 10.35 -5.28 5.60
N ASP A 78 10.85 -6.25 4.85
CA ASP A 78 11.84 -6.07 3.80
C ASP A 78 11.19 -6.25 2.43
N VAL A 79 11.19 -5.19 1.62
CA VAL A 79 10.60 -5.21 0.28
C VAL A 79 11.63 -4.82 -0.78
N GLY A 80 11.59 -5.52 -1.91
CA GLY A 80 12.26 -5.07 -3.12
C GLY A 80 11.45 -3.99 -3.84
N GLY A 81 12.09 -3.23 -4.71
CA GLY A 81 11.39 -2.25 -5.54
C GLY A 81 12.21 -1.00 -5.84
N GLY A 82 11.52 0.12 -5.97
CA GLY A 82 12.17 1.40 -6.12
C GLY A 82 11.26 2.59 -5.99
N GLN A 83 11.88 3.73 -5.73
CA GLN A 83 11.19 5.00 -5.66
C GLN A 83 10.68 5.40 -7.04
N THR A 84 9.44 5.87 -7.10
CA THR A 84 8.84 6.39 -8.33
C THR A 84 8.46 7.86 -8.16
N SER A 85 8.37 8.58 -9.28
CA SER A 85 7.71 9.88 -9.32
C SER A 85 6.19 9.71 -9.21
N ARG A 86 5.49 10.79 -8.81
CA ARG A 86 4.04 10.81 -8.54
C ARG A 86 3.14 10.35 -9.70
N ASP A 87 3.68 10.25 -10.92
CA ASP A 87 2.97 9.83 -12.12
C ASP A 87 2.99 8.29 -12.32
N VAL A 88 2.57 7.53 -11.31
CA VAL A 88 2.19 6.13 -11.50
C VAL A 88 0.78 6.13 -12.08
N SER A 89 0.69 6.19 -13.40
CA SER A 89 -0.57 6.28 -14.16
C SER A 89 -1.54 5.10 -13.99
N THR A 90 -1.14 4.09 -13.21
CA THR A 90 -1.88 2.85 -12.92
C THR A 90 -2.19 2.66 -11.44
N ALA A 91 -1.85 3.61 -10.58
CA ALA A 91 -2.16 3.58 -9.15
C ALA A 91 -3.08 4.74 -8.78
N ASP A 92 -4.27 4.43 -8.26
CA ASP A 92 -5.15 5.44 -7.66
C ASP A 92 -4.71 5.67 -6.21
N VAL A 93 -3.72 6.56 -6.03
CA VAL A 93 -3.23 6.94 -4.70
C VAL A 93 -4.15 8.04 -4.15
N PRO A 94 -4.81 7.87 -2.99
CA PRO A 94 -5.60 8.94 -2.40
C PRO A 94 -4.73 10.14 -2.00
N ASP A 95 -5.23 11.38 -2.14
CA ASP A 95 -4.49 12.61 -1.76
C ASP A 95 -3.95 12.57 -0.32
N ARG A 96 -4.70 11.93 0.59
CA ARG A 96 -4.32 11.72 2.01
C ARG A 96 -3.07 10.85 2.20
N CYS A 97 -2.73 10.05 1.19
CA CYS A 97 -1.54 9.20 1.15
C CYS A 97 -0.41 9.83 0.32
N MET A 98 -0.53 11.08 -0.15
CA MET A 98 0.48 11.74 -1.02
C MET A 98 1.42 12.69 -0.26
N ASP A 99 1.63 12.46 1.03
CA ASP A 99 2.46 13.31 1.90
C ASP A 99 3.94 12.85 2.00
N GLY A 100 4.34 11.83 1.24
CA GLY A 100 5.70 11.27 1.25
C GLY A 100 6.18 10.72 -0.10
N PRO A 101 7.40 10.16 -0.14
CA PRO A 101 7.93 9.50 -1.34
C PRO A 101 7.17 8.20 -1.62
N LEU A 102 6.95 7.92 -2.90
CA LEU A 102 6.29 6.70 -3.36
C LEU A 102 7.32 5.61 -3.64
N TRP A 103 7.11 4.42 -3.09
CA TRP A 103 7.95 3.24 -3.32
C TRP A 103 7.13 2.14 -3.97
N VAL A 104 7.43 1.79 -5.21
CA VAL A 104 6.76 0.67 -5.85
C VAL A 104 7.42 -0.62 -5.40
N VAL A 105 6.63 -1.50 -4.76
CA VAL A 105 7.06 -2.79 -4.27
C VAL A 105 7.10 -3.77 -5.45
N ALA A 106 8.29 -4.28 -5.74
CA ALA A 106 8.49 -5.27 -6.79
C ALA A 106 7.89 -6.63 -6.39
N PRO A 107 7.46 -7.44 -7.37
CA PRO A 107 6.93 -8.76 -7.08
C PRO A 107 8.03 -9.65 -6.51
N SER A 108 7.67 -10.55 -5.59
CA SER A 108 8.61 -11.59 -5.16
C SER A 108 8.76 -12.60 -6.30
N GLN A 109 9.93 -12.62 -6.95
CA GLN A 109 10.26 -13.64 -7.95
C GLN A 109 10.39 -15.04 -7.36
#